data_AF-A0A965UMB3-F1
#
_entry.id   AF-A0A965UMB3-F1
#
_cell.length_a   1.000
_cell.length_b   1.000
_cell.length_c   1.000
_cell.angle_alpha   90.00
_cell.angle_beta   90.00
_cell.angle_gamma   90.00
#
_symmetry.space_group_name_H-M   'P 1'
#
loop_
_entity.id
_entity.type
_entity.pdbx_description
1 polymer ?
#
loop_
_entity_poly.entity_id
_entity_poly.type
_entity_poly.pdbx_seq_one_letter_code
_entity_poly.pdbx_strand_id
1 'polypeptide(L)'
;MINYVRGIKELYTLPEQNGQSNVVVQVLFTTTGTDSENPQATASTVNTVVLEYSEGAFTPFEQLSEAQVLTWVEENITPRMREIIIKNIEDQIRRKLTPIIKPQIQPLPWG
;
A
#
# COMPACT_ATOMS: atom_id res chain seq x y z
N MET A 1 13.28 -13.17 5.11
CA MET A 1 11.79 -13.15 5.14
C MET A 1 11.32 -11.71 5.19
N ILE A 2 10.31 -11.32 4.41
CA ILE A 2 9.81 -9.93 4.41
C ILE A 2 8.57 -9.83 5.31
N ASN A 3 8.60 -8.89 6.25
CA ASN A 3 7.46 -8.54 7.10
C ASN A 3 6.67 -7.40 6.44
N TYR A 4 5.35 -7.55 6.37
CA TYR A 4 4.46 -6.56 5.76
C TYR A 4 3.61 -5.84 6.81
N VAL A 5 3.56 -4.51 6.70
CA VAL A 5 2.69 -3.65 7.51
C VAL A 5 1.84 -2.79 6.57
N ARG A 6 0.53 -2.70 6.85
CA ARG A 6 -0.39 -1.78 6.19
C ARG A 6 -0.71 -0.60 7.07
N GLY A 7 -0.96 0.54 6.44
CA GLY A 7 -1.48 1.74 7.08
C GLY A 7 -2.40 2.52 6.15
N ILE A 8 -3.36 3.23 6.72
CA ILE A 8 -4.28 4.08 5.96
C ILE A 8 -3.62 5.42 5.69
N LYS A 9 -3.68 5.87 4.43
CA LYS A 9 -3.10 7.15 4.02
C LYS A 9 -4.18 8.23 3.90
N GLU A 10 -5.22 7.96 3.13
CA GLU A 10 -6.30 8.92 2.86
C GLU A 10 -7.63 8.17 2.70
N LEU A 11 -8.73 8.84 3.07
CA LEU A 11 -10.11 8.40 2.87
C LEU A 11 -10.80 9.40 1.95
N TYR A 12 -11.41 8.89 0.89
CA TYR A 12 -12.23 9.69 -0.03
C TYR A 12 -13.70 9.46 0.33
N THR A 13 -14.42 10.55 0.58
CA THR A 13 -15.81 10.52 1.02
C THR A 13 -16.74 11.22 0.03
N LEU A 14 -18.01 10.80 0.03
CA LEU A 14 -19.09 11.59 -0.53
C LEU A 14 -19.71 12.47 0.59
N PRO A 15 -20.05 13.73 0.31
CA PRO A 15 -20.65 14.62 1.30
C PRO A 15 -21.95 14.06 1.89
N GLU A 16 -22.76 13.40 1.05
CA GLU A 16 -23.99 12.72 1.44
C GLU A 16 -24.21 11.48 0.57
N GLN A 17 -24.61 10.37 1.17
CA GLN A 17 -25.08 9.17 0.50
C GLN A 17 -26.05 8.41 1.42
N ASN A 18 -27.25 8.08 0.93
CA ASN A 18 -28.29 7.36 1.69
C ASN A 18 -28.64 8.04 3.03
N GLY A 19 -28.67 9.37 3.05
CA GLY A 19 -28.95 10.17 4.25
C GLY A 19 -27.82 10.19 5.29
N GLN A 20 -26.65 9.62 4.98
CA GLN A 20 -25.45 9.67 5.81
C GLN A 20 -24.45 10.67 5.23
N SER A 21 -23.75 11.40 6.09
CA SER A 21 -22.72 12.36 5.67
C SER A 21 -21.32 11.76 5.71
N ASN A 22 -20.42 12.26 4.85
CA ASN A 22 -19.00 11.87 4.80
C ASN A 22 -18.80 10.34 4.63
N VAL A 23 -19.58 9.72 3.73
CA VAL A 23 -19.52 8.27 3.49
C VAL A 23 -18.25 7.92 2.72
N VAL A 24 -17.40 7.07 3.28
CA VAL A 24 -16.16 6.62 2.63
C VAL A 24 -16.49 5.73 1.43
N VAL A 25 -16.00 6.11 0.24
CA VAL A 25 -16.19 5.36 -1.01
C VAL A 25 -14.88 4.82 -1.58
N GLN A 26 -13.73 5.31 -1.10
CA GLN A 26 -12.43 4.83 -1.54
C GLN A 26 -11.39 5.03 -0.43
N VAL A 27 -10.52 4.03 -0.27
CA VAL A 27 -9.44 4.02 0.72
C VAL A 27 -8.10 3.97 0.00
N LEU A 28 -7.26 4.97 0.24
CA LEU A 28 -5.85 4.97 -0.15
C LEU A 28 -5.03 4.42 1.02
N PHE A 29 -4.29 3.34 0.79
CA PHE A 29 -3.50 2.67 1.82
C PHE A 29 -2.06 2.42 1.35
N THR A 30 -1.16 2.28 2.31
CA THR A 30 0.23 1.90 2.09
C THR A 30 0.42 0.44 2.47
N THR A 31 1.28 -0.28 1.74
CA THR A 31 1.82 -1.57 2.17
C THR A 31 3.33 -1.46 2.16
N THR A 32 3.93 -1.60 3.34
CA THR A 32 5.37 -1.51 3.56
C THR A 32 5.92 -2.89 3.88
N GLY A 33 6.86 -3.37 3.08
CA GLY A 33 7.63 -4.58 3.38
C GLY A 33 9.02 -4.23 3.87
N THR A 34 9.49 -4.94 4.89
CA THR A 34 10.85 -4.83 5.43
C THR A 34 11.48 -6.22 5.46
N ASP A 35 12.67 -6.36 4.85
CA ASP A 35 13.42 -7.59 4.98
C ASP A 35 13.91 -7.78 6.43
N SER A 36 13.63 -8.94 7.02
CA SER A 36 13.93 -9.21 8.43
C SER A 36 15.43 -9.31 8.72
N GLU A 37 16.22 -9.71 7.73
CA GLU A 37 17.68 -9.86 7.85
C GLU A 37 18.39 -8.52 7.55
N ASN A 38 17.77 -7.67 6.74
CA ASN A 38 18.29 -6.38 6.32
C ASN A 38 17.23 -5.28 6.50
N PRO A 39 17.03 -4.74 7.71
CA PRO A 39 15.97 -3.75 7.98
C PRO A 39 16.08 -2.44 7.18
N GLN A 40 17.25 -2.14 6.60
CA GLN A 40 17.43 -1.01 5.68
C GLN A 40 16.85 -1.26 4.28
N ALA A 41 16.63 -2.53 3.93
CA ALA A 41 15.95 -2.95 2.71
C ALA A 41 14.43 -2.99 2.95
N THR A 42 13.85 -1.80 3.06
CA THR A 42 12.40 -1.57 3.16
C THR A 42 11.87 -0.99 1.85
N ALA A 43 10.69 -1.41 1.41
CA ALA A 43 10.00 -0.79 0.28
C ALA A 43 8.51 -0.60 0.61
N SER A 44 7.88 0.39 -0.01
CA SER A 44 6.46 0.67 0.21
C SER A 44 5.76 0.91 -1.12
N THR A 45 4.48 0.54 -1.18
CA THR A 45 3.59 0.83 -2.29
C THR A 45 2.35 1.54 -1.77
N VAL A 46 1.78 2.42 -2.59
CA VAL A 46 0.51 3.09 -2.32
C VAL A 46 -0.52 2.52 -3.28
N ASN A 47 -1.66 2.10 -2.75
CA ASN A 47 -2.72 1.46 -3.53
C ASN A 47 -4.09 1.95 -3.06
N THR A 48 -5.13 1.69 -3.86
CA THR A 48 -6.50 2.08 -3.55
C THR A 48 -7.45 0.91 -3.68
N VAL A 49 -8.43 0.82 -2.80
CA VAL A 49 -9.64 0.03 -3.00
C VAL A 49 -10.85 0.95 -3.07
N VAL A 50 -11.79 0.63 -3.95
CA VAL A 50 -13.12 1.25 -3.98
C VAL A 50 -14.01 0.43 -3.08
N LEU A 51 -14.83 1.11 -2.27
CA LEU A 51 -15.80 0.48 -1.40
C LEU A 51 -17.18 0.60 -2.05
N GLU A 52 -17.90 -0.52 -2.11
CA GLU A 52 -19.31 -0.49 -2.40
C GLU A 52 -20.08 -0.25 -1.10
N TYR A 53 -21.05 0.67 -1.14
CA TYR A 53 -21.96 0.83 -0.01
C TYR A 53 -22.81 -0.43 0.12
N SER A 54 -22.66 -1.13 1.24
CA SER A 54 -23.56 -2.19 1.64
C SER A 54 -24.53 -1.67 2.69
N GLU A 55 -25.80 -2.08 2.60
CA GLU A 55 -26.78 -1.80 3.65
C GLU A 55 -26.33 -2.49 4.96
N GLY A 56 -26.33 -1.74 6.07
CA GLY A 56 -25.83 -2.27 7.34
C GLY A 56 -25.55 -1.19 8.39
N ALA A 57 -24.78 -1.55 9.41
CA ALA A 57 -24.37 -0.64 10.48
C ALA A 57 -23.40 0.42 9.93
N PHE A 58 -23.89 1.64 9.77
CA PHE A 58 -23.05 2.79 9.40
C PHE A 58 -22.28 3.31 10.60
N THR A 59 -20.96 3.46 10.45
CA THR A 59 -20.12 4.16 11.42
C THR A 59 -19.89 5.58 10.92
N PRO A 60 -20.31 6.63 11.66
CA PRO A 60 -20.01 8.01 11.32
C PRO A 60 -18.52 8.23 11.13
N PHE A 61 -18.15 9.09 10.18
CA PHE A 61 -16.76 9.34 9.82
C PHE A 61 -15.85 9.66 11.03
N GLU A 62 -16.33 10.50 11.94
CA GLU A 62 -15.61 10.90 13.17
C GLU A 62 -15.44 9.77 14.20
N GLN A 63 -16.10 8.62 14.00
CA GLN A 63 -16.03 7.45 14.87
C GLN A 63 -15.23 6.30 14.24
N LEU A 64 -14.68 6.50 13.04
CA LEU A 64 -13.89 5.49 12.36
C LEU A 64 -12.56 5.24 13.09
N SER A 65 -12.23 3.97 13.26
CA SER A 65 -10.89 3.55 13.68
C SER A 65 -10.09 3.06 12.48
N GLU A 66 -8.77 3.24 12.51
CA GLU A 66 -7.90 2.74 11.45
C GLU A 66 -8.02 1.22 11.27
N ALA A 67 -8.14 0.48 12.37
CA ALA A 67 -8.32 -0.98 12.34
C ALA A 67 -9.59 -1.40 11.59
N GLN A 68 -10.70 -0.67 11.79
CA GLN A 68 -11.94 -0.92 11.05
C GLN A 68 -11.76 -0.68 9.55
N VAL A 69 -11.11 0.42 9.16
CA VAL A 69 -10.84 0.72 7.75
C VAL A 69 -9.91 -0.32 7.13
N LEU A 70 -8.89 -0.79 7.86
CA LEU A 70 -7.99 -1.85 7.39
C LEU A 70 -8.73 -3.16 7.13
N THR A 71 -9.74 -3.49 7.95
CA THR A 71 -10.62 -4.65 7.67
C THR A 71 -11.32 -4.49 6.32
N TRP A 72 -11.87 -3.31 6.02
CA TRP A 72 -12.49 -3.05 4.71
C TRP A 72 -11.50 -3.21 3.56
N VAL A 73 -10.25 -2.77 3.73
CA VAL A 73 -9.19 -2.96 2.74
C VAL A 73 -8.92 -4.44 2.51
N GLU A 74 -8.81 -5.25 3.57
CA GLU A 74 -8.55 -6.69 3.44
C GLU A 74 -9.72 -7.46 2.81
N GLU A 75 -10.97 -7.01 3.04
CA GLU A 75 -12.17 -7.58 2.41
C GLU A 75 -12.30 -7.22 0.92
N ASN A 76 -11.84 -6.02 0.52
CA ASN A 76 -11.97 -5.53 -0.85
C ASN A 76 -10.73 -5.78 -1.72
N ILE A 77 -9.61 -6.23 -1.15
CA ILE A 77 -8.41 -6.55 -1.92
C ILE A 77 -8.53 -7.92 -2.61
N THR A 78 -8.44 -7.93 -3.94
CA THR A 78 -8.46 -9.20 -4.69
C THR A 78 -7.16 -10.00 -4.49
N PRO A 79 -7.19 -11.34 -4.62
CA PRO A 79 -5.97 -12.15 -4.57
C PRO A 79 -4.88 -11.67 -5.55
N ARG A 80 -5.27 -11.33 -6.78
CA ARG A 80 -4.35 -10.80 -7.80
C ARG A 80 -3.73 -9.47 -7.38
N MET A 81 -4.50 -8.57 -6.79
CA MET A 81 -3.97 -7.29 -6.29
C MET A 81 -2.97 -7.51 -5.15
N ARG A 82 -3.26 -8.45 -4.24
CA ARG A 82 -2.35 -8.84 -3.16
C ARG A 82 -1.03 -9.35 -3.71
N GLU A 83 -1.06 -10.25 -4.69
CA GLU A 83 0.13 -10.79 -5.37
C GLU A 83 0.96 -9.69 -6.03
N ILE A 84 0.32 -8.77 -6.76
CA ILE A 84 1.00 -7.65 -7.42
C ILE A 84 1.70 -6.75 -6.40
N ILE A 85 1.03 -6.41 -5.29
CA ILE A 85 1.61 -5.57 -4.23
C ILE A 85 2.84 -6.26 -3.62
N ILE A 86 2.71 -7.53 -3.26
CA ILE A 86 3.82 -8.32 -2.68
C ILE A 86 4.99 -8.37 -3.66
N LYS A 87 4.75 -8.76 -4.91
CA LYS A 87 5.80 -8.86 -5.93
C LYS A 87 6.49 -7.52 -6.19
N ASN A 88 5.74 -6.41 -6.21
CA ASN A 88 6.32 -5.08 -6.38
C ASN A 88 7.23 -4.68 -5.22
N ILE A 89 6.88 -5.05 -3.98
CA ILE A 89 7.69 -4.79 -2.79
C ILE A 89 8.94 -5.68 -2.82
N GLU A 90 8.79 -6.97 -3.12
CA GLU A 90 9.90 -7.92 -3.25
C GLU A 90 10.90 -7.48 -4.32
N ASP A 91 10.41 -7.06 -5.50
CA ASP A 91 11.27 -6.58 -6.58
C ASP A 91 12.04 -5.31 -6.18
N GLN A 92 11.43 -4.41 -5.42
CA GLN A 92 12.10 -3.21 -4.90
C GLN A 92 13.15 -3.55 -3.83
N ILE A 93 12.83 -4.43 -2.88
CA ILE A 93 13.76 -4.90 -1.85
C ILE A 93 14.95 -5.61 -2.51
N ARG A 94 14.70 -6.50 -3.48
CA ARG A 94 15.75 -7.19 -4.24
C ARG A 94 16.70 -6.21 -4.92
N ARG A 95 16.19 -5.13 -5.52
CA ARG A 95 17.05 -4.09 -6.14
C ARG A 95 17.87 -3.31 -5.11
N LYS A 96 17.40 -3.18 -3.87
CA LYS A 96 18.18 -2.57 -2.77
C LYS A 96 19.29 -3.49 -2.28
N LEU A 97 19.03 -4.79 -2.19
CA LEU A 97 20.01 -5.80 -1.76
C LEU A 97 21.03 -6.15 -2.85
N THR A 98 20.62 -6.07 -4.13
CA THR A 98 21.47 -6.35 -5.29
C THR A 98 21.45 -5.14 -6.22
N PRO A 99 22.10 -4.03 -5.85
CA PRO A 99 22.15 -2.85 -6.68
C PRO A 99 22.87 -3.17 -8.00
N ILE A 100 22.29 -2.74 -9.11
CA ILE A 100 22.91 -2.89 -10.43
C ILE A 100 24.19 -2.06 -10.44
N ILE A 101 25.33 -2.71 -10.67
CA ILE A 101 26.63 -2.05 -10.81
C ILE A 101 26.56 -1.14 -12.05
N LYS A 102 26.74 0.16 -11.86
CA LYS A 102 26.77 1.12 -12.98
C LYS A 102 28.15 1.04 -13.66
N PRO A 103 28.23 1.01 -15.00
CA PRO A 103 29.50 1.12 -15.69
C PRO A 103 30.16 2.45 -15.33
N GLN A 104 31.48 2.43 -15.14
CA GLN A 104 32.27 3.62 -14.88
C GLN A 104 32.96 4.05 -16.17
N ILE A 105 32.98 5.36 -16.44
CA ILE A 105 33.81 5.90 -17.50
C ILE A 105 35.28 5.69 -17.10
N GLN A 106 36.04 5.05 -17.98
CA GLN A 106 37.48 4.90 -17.84
C GLN A 106 38.15 5.81 -18.88
N PRO A 107 39.26 6.49 -18.55
CA PRO A 107 40.05 7.20 -19.55
C PRO A 107 40.51 6.21 -20.64
N LEU A 108 40.65 6.71 -21.87
CA LEU A 108 41.16 5.89 -22.96
C LEU A 108 42.60 5.44 -22.62
N PRO A 109 42.96 4.16 -22.85
CA PRO A 109 44.32 3.68 -22.55
C PRO A 109 45.43 4.37 -23.36
N TRP A 110 45.08 5.11 -24.40
CA TRP A 110 46.00 5.77 -25.33
C TRP A 110 45.90 7.30 -25.36
N GLY A 111 45.06 7.91 -24.51
CA GLY A 111 44.81 9.36 -24.52
C GLY A 111 43.71 9.77 -25.48
#